data_AF-A0A7W0MQA3-F1
#
_entry.id   AF-A0A7W0MQA3-F1
#
_cell.length_a   1.000
_cell.length_b   1.000
_cell.length_c   1.000
_cell.angle_alpha   90.00
_cell.angle_beta   90.00
_cell.angle_gamma   90.00
#
_symmetry.space_group_name_H-M   'P 1'
#
loop_
_entity.id
_entity.type
_entity.pdbx_description
1 polymer ?
#
loop_
_entity_poly.entity_id
_entity_poly.type
_entity_poly.pdbx_seq_one_letter_code
_entity_poly.pdbx_strand_id
1 'polypeptide(L)'
;AGWHRGAALVVPETISLLLLPPYAPELNPVENVWQFLRDNWLSNRVFGSYDDIVAHCCDAWNELMDQPWRITSIGRREWAEGF
;
A
#
# COMPACT_ATOMS: atom_id res chain seq x y z
N ALA A 1 6.05 12.32 -2.51
CA ALA A 1 4.65 12.79 -2.61
C ALA A 1 4.47 14.22 -3.14
N GLY A 2 5.41 15.17 -2.95
CA GLY A 2 5.22 16.58 -3.35
C GLY A 2 4.95 16.88 -4.84
N TRP A 3 5.17 15.91 -5.73
CA TRP A 3 5.05 16.06 -7.19
C TRP A 3 3.75 15.46 -7.78
N HIS A 4 2.84 14.91 -6.97
CA HIS A 4 1.58 14.30 -7.43
C HIS A 4 0.37 15.23 -7.24
N ARG A 5 0.50 16.52 -7.53
CA ARG A 5 -0.65 17.44 -7.61
C ARG A 5 -0.92 17.74 -9.08
N GLY A 6 -1.86 17.03 -9.67
CA GLY A 6 -2.35 17.34 -11.01
C GLY A 6 -3.32 18.51 -10.95
N ALA A 7 -3.01 19.63 -11.58
CA ALA A 7 -3.92 20.79 -11.65
C ALA A 7 -5.28 20.46 -12.33
N ALA A 8 -5.32 19.36 -13.10
CA ALA A 8 -6.51 18.88 -13.79
C ALA A 8 -7.27 17.78 -13.03
N LEU A 9 -6.85 17.39 -11.82
CA LEU A 9 -7.52 16.35 -11.05
C LEU A 9 -8.86 16.89 -10.51
N VAL A 10 -9.96 16.36 -11.03
CA VAL A 10 -11.31 16.60 -10.49
C VAL A 10 -11.58 15.55 -9.42
N VAL A 11 -11.67 15.98 -8.16
CA VAL A 11 -11.98 15.10 -7.03
C VAL A 11 -13.49 15.01 -6.87
N PRO A 12 -14.11 13.81 -6.90
CA PRO A 12 -15.52 13.64 -6.62
C PRO A 12 -15.89 14.11 -5.21
N GLU A 13 -17.12 14.61 -5.01
CA GLU A 13 -17.59 15.09 -3.70
C GLU A 13 -17.56 14.01 -2.60
N THR A 14 -17.53 12.73 -2.98
CA THR A 14 -17.51 11.58 -2.07
C THR A 14 -16.10 11.15 -1.63
N ILE A 15 -15.04 11.84 -2.09
CA ILE A 15 -13.64 11.47 -1.81
C ILE A 15 -12.90 12.68 -1.24
N SER A 16 -12.29 12.50 -0.08
CA SER A 16 -11.34 13.47 0.49
C SER A 16 -9.91 13.04 0.18
N LEU A 17 -9.07 13.99 -0.26
CA LEU A 17 -7.65 13.73 -0.47
C LEU A 17 -6.86 13.97 0.83
N LEU A 18 -6.21 12.92 1.32
CA LEU A 18 -5.23 13.03 2.40
C LEU A 18 -3.83 13.18 1.80
N LEU A 19 -3.20 14.34 2.02
CA LEU A 19 -1.89 14.65 1.44
C LEU A 19 -0.76 14.16 2.33
N LEU A 20 0.05 13.26 1.79
CA LEU A 20 1.27 12.80 2.45
C LEU A 20 2.39 13.85 2.35
N PRO A 21 3.09 14.18 3.46
CA PRO A 21 4.27 15.03 3.41
C PRO A 21 5.35 14.48 2.45
N PRO A 22 6.11 15.36 1.77
CA PRO A 22 7.23 14.91 0.94
C PRO A 22 8.30 14.22 1.81
N TYR A 23 8.93 13.18 1.26
CA TYR A 23 10.02 12.43 1.92
C TYR A 23 9.66 11.77 3.26
N ALA A 24 8.38 11.49 3.51
CA ALA A 24 7.90 10.82 4.72
C ALA A 24 7.28 9.43 4.42
N PRO A 25 8.05 8.46 3.88
CA PRO A 25 7.53 7.13 3.58
C PRO A 25 6.98 6.39 4.81
N GLU A 26 7.50 6.66 6.01
CA GLU A 26 7.03 6.10 7.28
C GLU A 26 5.56 6.44 7.59
N LEU A 27 5.08 7.57 7.06
CA LEU A 27 3.70 7.99 7.22
C LEU A 27 2.76 7.28 6.23
N ASN A 28 3.27 6.74 5.13
CA ASN A 28 2.46 6.08 4.11
C ASN A 28 2.07 4.66 4.55
N PRO A 29 0.78 4.36 4.78
CA PRO A 29 0.36 3.03 5.24
C PRO A 29 0.67 1.92 4.24
N VAL A 30 0.79 2.25 2.95
CA VAL A 30 1.13 1.25 1.91
C VAL A 30 2.52 0.64 2.11
N GLU A 31 3.45 1.37 2.71
CA GLU A 31 4.81 0.86 2.94
C GLU A 31 4.81 -0.30 3.93
N ASN A 32 3.93 -0.25 4.95
CA ASN A 32 3.75 -1.38 5.87
C ASN A 32 3.10 -2.58 5.20
N VAL A 33 2.16 -2.36 4.28
CA VAL A 33 1.56 -3.45 3.48
C VAL A 33 2.65 -4.13 2.68
N TRP A 34 3.49 -3.36 1.98
CA TRP A 34 4.60 -3.92 1.20
C TRP A 34 5.64 -4.63 2.06
N GLN A 35 5.99 -4.06 3.20
CA GLN A 35 6.89 -4.70 4.14
C GLN A 35 6.31 -6.03 4.63
N PHE A 36 5.02 -6.06 5.02
CA PHE A 36 4.35 -7.27 5.45
C PHE A 36 4.39 -8.37 4.37
N LEU A 37 4.03 -8.03 3.13
CA LEU A 37 4.05 -8.99 2.01
C LEU A 37 5.46 -9.56 1.77
N ARG A 38 6.50 -8.71 1.82
CA ARG A 38 7.89 -9.14 1.68
C ARG A 38 8.35 -10.03 2.83
N ASP A 39 8.14 -9.60 4.07
CA ASP A 39 8.64 -10.30 5.25
C ASP A 39 7.99 -11.68 5.42
N ASN A 40 6.76 -11.87 4.94
CA ASN A 40 5.99 -13.09 5.18
C ASN A 40 5.92 -14.03 3.97
N TRP A 41 5.80 -13.48 2.75
CA TRP A 41 5.45 -14.30 1.59
C TRP A 41 6.40 -14.17 0.42
N LEU A 42 6.92 -12.96 0.15
CA LEU A 42 7.65 -12.68 -1.10
C LEU A 42 9.19 -12.65 -0.95
N SER A 43 9.74 -12.68 0.27
CA SER A 43 11.18 -12.67 0.50
C SER A 43 11.85 -14.02 0.19
N ASN A 44 13.15 -13.98 -0.13
CA ASN A 44 14.02 -15.15 -0.33
C ASN A 44 13.52 -16.16 -1.37
N ARG A 45 12.89 -15.67 -2.45
CA ARG A 45 12.44 -16.48 -3.58
C ARG A 45 13.31 -16.25 -4.81
N VAL A 46 13.44 -17.29 -5.62
CA VAL A 46 14.00 -17.23 -6.97
C VAL A 46 12.85 -17.44 -7.93
N PHE A 47 12.68 -16.51 -8.88
CA PHE A 47 11.59 -16.55 -9.86
C PHE A 47 12.11 -17.03 -11.21
N GLY A 48 11.36 -17.90 -11.87
CA GLY A 48 11.73 -18.46 -13.17
C GLY A 48 11.42 -17.54 -14.36
N SER A 49 10.48 -16.62 -14.20
CA SER A 49 10.04 -15.70 -15.26
C SER A 49 9.36 -14.45 -14.66
N TYR A 50 9.04 -13.50 -15.52
CA TYR A 50 8.20 -12.36 -15.14
C TYR A 50 6.81 -12.80 -14.68
N ASP A 51 6.17 -13.72 -15.41
CA ASP A 51 4.83 -14.20 -15.09
C ASP A 51 4.79 -14.90 -13.73
N ASP A 52 5.87 -15.59 -13.36
CA ASP A 52 6.05 -16.23 -12.05
C ASP A 52 6.09 -15.20 -10.91
N ILE A 53 6.75 -14.06 -11.13
CA ILE A 53 6.74 -12.93 -10.17
C ILE A 53 5.31 -12.40 -10.00
N VAL A 54 4.62 -12.14 -11.11
CA VAL A 54 3.26 -11.58 -11.09
C VAL A 54 2.31 -12.54 -10.39
N ALA A 55 2.36 -13.83 -10.71
CA ALA A 55 1.52 -14.85 -10.09
C ALA A 55 1.71 -14.89 -8.57
N HIS A 56 2.95 -14.95 -8.09
CA HIS A 56 3.23 -14.96 -6.65
C HIS A 56 2.82 -13.66 -5.94
N CYS A 57 2.99 -12.50 -6.58
CA CYS A 57 2.49 -11.23 -6.05
C CYS A 57 0.95 -11.22 -5.97
N CYS A 58 0.25 -11.75 -6.97
CA CYS A 58 -1.21 -11.85 -6.97
C CYS A 58 -1.70 -12.78 -5.85
N ASP A 59 -1.08 -13.95 -5.69
CA ASP A 59 -1.43 -14.90 -4.64
C ASP A 59 -1.26 -14.27 -3.24
N ALA A 60 -0.10 -13.66 -3.00
CA ALA A 60 0.19 -12.96 -1.76
C ALA A 60 -0.78 -11.80 -1.50
N TRP A 61 -1.14 -11.04 -2.53
CA TRP A 61 -2.10 -9.96 -2.41
C TRP A 61 -3.51 -10.46 -2.07
N ASN A 62 -3.98 -11.50 -2.76
CA ASN A 62 -5.30 -12.08 -2.52
C ASN A 62 -5.40 -12.69 -1.11
N GLU A 63 -4.35 -13.39 -0.66
CA GLU A 63 -4.26 -13.90 0.71
C GLU A 63 -4.33 -12.77 1.76
N LEU A 64 -3.72 -11.60 1.50
CA LEU A 64 -3.87 -10.44 2.38
C LEU A 64 -5.30 -9.88 2.36
N MET A 65 -5.91 -9.79 1.19
CA MET A 65 -7.26 -9.27 1.00
C MET A 65 -8.31 -10.09 1.76
N ASP A 66 -8.08 -11.40 1.89
CA ASP A 66 -8.91 -12.30 2.70
C ASP A 66 -8.72 -12.09 4.22
N GLN A 67 -7.80 -11.22 4.63
CA GLN A 67 -7.48 -10.89 6.02
C GLN A 67 -7.71 -9.39 6.31
N PRO A 68 -8.94 -8.86 6.21
CA PRO A 68 -9.22 -7.43 6.31
C PRO A 68 -8.75 -6.81 7.64
N TRP A 69 -8.88 -7.54 8.75
CA TRP A 69 -8.41 -7.08 10.06
C TRP A 69 -6.89 -6.85 10.11
N ARG A 70 -6.12 -7.65 9.38
CA ARG A 70 -4.67 -7.49 9.28
C ARG A 70 -4.33 -6.23 8.50
N ILE A 71 -5.02 -5.97 7.38
CA ILE A 71 -4.87 -4.73 6.60
C ILE A 71 -5.15 -3.52 7.48
N THR A 72 -6.27 -3.54 8.23
CA THR A 72 -6.60 -2.47 9.17
C THR A 72 -5.50 -2.28 10.20
N SER A 73 -5.01 -3.37 10.81
CA SER A 73 -3.98 -3.29 11.86
C SER A 73 -2.65 -2.70 11.36
N ILE A 74 -2.18 -3.08 10.16
CA ILE A 74 -0.88 -2.62 9.65
C ILE A 74 -0.95 -1.25 8.96
N GLY A 75 -2.13 -0.91 8.42
CA GLY A 75 -2.41 0.34 7.73
C GLY A 75 -2.89 1.48 8.63
N ARG A 76 -3.26 1.22 9.88
CA ARG A 76 -3.69 2.27 10.83
C ARG A 76 -2.56 3.27 11.09
N ARG A 77 -2.90 4.56 11.13
CA ARG A 77 -1.97 5.68 11.32
C ARG A 77 -2.62 6.77 12.14
N GLU A 78 -2.09 7.03 13.34
CA GLU A 78 -2.62 8.06 14.24
C GLU A 78 -2.67 9.45 13.60
N TRP A 79 -1.67 9.80 12.77
CA TRP A 79 -1.62 11.08 12.08
C TRP A 79 -2.77 11.30 11.10
N ALA A 80 -3.41 10.22 10.63
CA ALA A 80 -4.50 10.25 9.64
C ALA A 80 -5.90 10.24 10.29
N GLU A 81 -6.03 10.07 11.61
CA GLU A 81 -7.31 9.91 12.31
C GLU A 81 -8.00 11.23 12.71
N GLY A 82 -7.39 12.38 12.42
CA GLY A 82 -7.84 13.71 12.88
C GLY A 82 -8.48 14.62 11.83
N PHE A 83 -8.92 14.08 10.69
CA PHE A 83 -9.53 14.86 9.58
C PHE A 83 -11.04 14.63 9.47
#